data_AF-A0A9D5CJX9-F1
#
_entry.id   AF-A0A9D5CJX9-F1
#
_cell.length_a   1.000
_cell.length_b   1.000
_cell.length_c   1.000
_cell.angle_alpha   90.00
_cell.angle_beta   90.00
_cell.angle_gamma   90.00
#
_symmetry.space_group_name_H-M   'P 1'
#
loop_
_entity.id
_entity.type
_entity.pdbx_description
1 polymer ?
#
loop_
_entity_poly.entity_id
_entity_poly.type
_entity_poly.pdbx_seq_one_letter_code
_entity_poly.pdbx_strand_id
1 'polypeptide(L)'
;MGRPHALLLLYPAQGHVLPLMELAHRMVSHGFFVTFINTHFNHARLLSAMPTFSNTNPSINFISIPDGLQPGDDRNHIANLSKALMTVMPLHLEELIIKMMHEQPEHDKPTCLIADGTMAWAFDVAKKTGLRIAAFWPASAATFTSMRNIPKLIQDGIIHQHDGSAKTPGAGQFLWVVRPDITRKAIIELPKGLEDRIGDRGMVVQWSPQQEVLAHPAVACFMSHCGWNSTMEGVSNGVPFLCWPYFADQHLNQTYICDVWKTGLKMIPDENNMITKEQIRDKVEELLGDGEMKKRAIEMKEIAIKGVEKGGSSFENFNTFVSAIKQEV
;
A
#
# COMPACT_ATOMS: atom_id res chain seq x y z
N MET A 1 20.64 -6.98 -28.62
CA MET A 1 20.49 -6.13 -27.43
C MET A 1 20.18 -7.04 -26.26
N GLY A 2 20.85 -6.85 -25.12
CA GLY A 2 20.63 -7.66 -23.92
C GLY A 2 19.22 -7.45 -23.35
N ARG A 3 18.77 -8.36 -22.49
CA ARG A 3 17.49 -8.23 -21.81
C ARG A 3 17.62 -7.15 -20.72
N PRO A 4 16.79 -6.10 -20.67
CA PRO A 4 16.94 -5.08 -19.64
C PRO A 4 16.68 -5.69 -18.26
N HIS A 5 17.60 -5.48 -17.33
CA HIS A 5 17.53 -5.99 -15.97
C HIS A 5 17.20 -4.85 -14.99
N ALA A 6 16.06 -4.94 -14.32
CA ALA A 6 15.62 -3.98 -13.31
C ALA A 6 15.81 -4.55 -11.88
N LEU A 7 16.43 -3.75 -11.02
CA LEU A 7 16.46 -3.99 -9.59
C LEU A 7 15.25 -3.29 -8.95
N LEU A 8 14.46 -3.99 -8.16
CA LEU A 8 13.30 -3.44 -7.44
C LEU A 8 13.57 -3.48 -5.94
N LEU A 9 13.65 -2.30 -5.32
CA LEU A 9 13.88 -2.15 -3.88
C LEU A 9 12.65 -1.55 -3.19
N LEU A 10 12.17 -2.21 -2.13
CA LEU A 10 10.93 -1.83 -1.45
C LEU A 10 11.11 -1.50 0.02
N TYR A 11 10.19 -0.69 0.54
CA TYR A 11 9.98 -0.59 1.97
C TYR A 11 9.30 -1.86 2.50
N PRO A 12 9.82 -2.49 3.56
CA PRO A 12 9.39 -3.82 4.03
C PRO A 12 8.03 -3.84 4.77
N ALA A 13 7.01 -3.15 4.24
CA ALA A 13 5.64 -3.16 4.74
C ALA A 13 4.64 -3.68 3.68
N GLN A 14 3.57 -4.36 4.13
CA GLN A 14 2.61 -5.03 3.24
C GLN A 14 2.01 -4.10 2.18
N GLY A 15 1.70 -2.85 2.54
CA GLY A 15 1.14 -1.86 1.62
C GLY A 15 2.07 -1.48 0.46
N HIS A 16 3.37 -1.75 0.58
CA HIS A 16 4.40 -1.40 -0.40
C HIS A 16 4.81 -2.60 -1.26
N VAL A 17 4.86 -3.80 -0.66
CA VAL A 17 5.29 -5.04 -1.34
C VAL A 17 4.35 -5.40 -2.50
N LEU A 18 3.03 -5.40 -2.27
CA LEU A 18 2.07 -5.87 -3.28
C LEU A 18 2.04 -4.98 -4.53
N PRO A 19 1.94 -3.64 -4.43
CA PRO A 19 1.98 -2.79 -5.62
C PRO A 19 3.28 -2.90 -6.42
N LEU A 20 4.42 -3.04 -5.74
CA LEU A 20 5.71 -3.19 -6.44
C LEU A 20 5.86 -4.58 -7.09
N MET A 21 5.25 -5.62 -6.53
CA MET A 21 5.20 -6.94 -7.16
C MET A 21 4.36 -6.92 -8.45
N GLU A 22 3.21 -6.23 -8.43
CA GLU A 22 2.42 -6.02 -9.65
C GLU A 22 3.23 -5.26 -10.70
N LEU A 23 3.98 -4.22 -10.31
CA LEU A 23 4.91 -3.53 -11.20
C LEU A 23 5.95 -4.50 -11.79
N ALA A 24 6.53 -5.39 -10.98
CA ALA A 24 7.49 -6.39 -11.45
C ALA A 24 6.90 -7.27 -12.56
N HIS A 25 5.68 -7.80 -12.36
CA HIS A 25 4.99 -8.58 -13.37
C HIS A 25 4.73 -7.80 -14.66
N ARG A 26 4.32 -6.53 -14.55
CA ARG A 26 4.12 -5.65 -15.71
C ARG A 26 5.43 -5.38 -16.44
N MET A 27 6.53 -5.17 -15.73
CA MET A 27 7.85 -5.01 -16.36
C MET A 27 8.31 -6.29 -17.07
N VAL A 28 8.10 -7.46 -16.46
CA VAL A 28 8.41 -8.76 -17.10
C VAL A 28 7.61 -8.93 -18.39
N SER A 29 6.34 -8.55 -18.42
CA SER A 29 5.53 -8.57 -19.66
C SER A 29 6.07 -7.64 -20.75
N HIS A 30 6.90 -6.66 -20.38
CA HIS A 30 7.63 -5.78 -21.28
C HIS A 30 9.08 -6.23 -21.51
N GLY A 31 9.41 -7.48 -21.20
CA GLY A 31 10.72 -8.08 -21.52
C GLY A 31 11.82 -7.81 -20.49
N PHE A 32 11.51 -7.20 -19.33
CA PHE A 32 12.51 -7.08 -18.27
C PHE A 32 12.81 -8.41 -17.61
N PHE A 33 14.07 -8.60 -17.23
CA PHE A 33 14.41 -9.47 -16.10
C PHE A 33 14.35 -8.61 -14.83
N VAL A 34 13.77 -9.13 -13.76
CA VAL A 34 13.59 -8.37 -12.52
C VAL A 34 14.31 -9.08 -11.39
N THR A 35 15.15 -8.36 -10.65
CA THR A 35 15.64 -8.80 -9.34
C THR A 35 14.96 -7.98 -8.25
N PHE A 36 14.17 -8.67 -7.44
CA PHE A 36 13.42 -8.10 -6.34
C PHE A 36 14.25 -8.22 -5.05
N ILE A 37 14.55 -7.08 -4.43
CA ILE A 37 15.43 -6.98 -3.26
C ILE A 37 14.58 -6.90 -2.00
N ASN A 38 14.64 -7.95 -1.20
CA ASN A 38 13.96 -8.09 0.09
C ASN A 38 14.92 -7.87 1.26
N THR A 39 14.37 -7.71 2.46
CA THR A 39 15.16 -7.89 3.69
C THR A 39 15.31 -9.39 3.98
N HIS A 40 16.38 -9.81 4.66
CA HIS A 40 16.54 -11.21 5.12
C HIS A 40 15.29 -11.72 5.85
N PHE A 41 14.73 -10.89 6.74
CA PHE A 41 13.54 -11.23 7.52
C PHE A 41 12.31 -11.48 6.63
N ASN A 42 12.02 -10.58 5.69
CA ASN A 42 10.87 -10.73 4.80
C ASN A 42 11.05 -11.88 3.81
N HIS A 43 12.27 -12.04 3.30
CA HIS A 43 12.60 -13.16 2.41
C HIS A 43 12.38 -14.50 3.10
N ALA A 44 12.85 -14.66 4.34
CA ALA A 44 12.61 -15.87 5.13
C ALA A 44 11.11 -16.13 5.37
N ARG A 45 10.33 -15.09 5.69
CA ARG A 45 8.87 -15.23 5.84
C ARG A 45 8.17 -15.65 4.55
N LEU A 46 8.60 -15.10 3.42
CA LEU A 46 8.06 -15.47 2.10
C LEU A 46 8.37 -16.93 1.78
N LEU A 47 9.61 -17.38 1.98
CA LEU A 47 10.00 -18.78 1.77
C LEU A 47 9.27 -19.74 2.71
N SER A 48 9.08 -19.36 3.98
CA SER A 48 8.32 -20.19 4.93
C SER A 48 6.84 -20.32 4.56
N ALA A 49 6.23 -19.26 4.03
CA ALA A 49 4.83 -19.29 3.58
C ALA A 49 4.66 -19.98 2.22
N MET A 50 5.64 -19.81 1.32
CA MET A 50 5.63 -20.33 -0.05
C MET A 50 7.06 -20.78 -0.45
N PRO A 51 7.43 -22.04 -0.16
CA PRO A 51 8.81 -22.53 -0.37
C PRO A 51 9.28 -22.48 -1.83
N THR A 52 8.35 -22.51 -2.78
CA THR A 52 8.64 -22.44 -4.23
C THR A 52 8.46 -21.03 -4.82
N PHE A 53 8.26 -20.00 -3.99
CA PHE A 53 7.93 -18.65 -4.44
C PHE A 53 8.96 -18.08 -5.44
N SER A 54 10.24 -18.32 -5.21
CA SER A 54 11.33 -17.92 -6.11
C SER A 54 11.36 -18.66 -7.45
N ASN A 55 10.67 -19.80 -7.56
CA ASN A 55 10.64 -20.63 -8.77
C ASN A 55 9.36 -20.44 -9.59
N THR A 56 8.46 -19.54 -9.18
CA THR A 56 7.16 -19.35 -9.85
C THR A 56 7.28 -18.63 -11.19
N ASN A 57 8.27 -17.74 -11.34
CA ASN A 57 8.52 -17.02 -12.60
C ASN A 57 10.03 -16.89 -12.84
N PRO A 58 10.61 -17.54 -13.87
CA PRO A 58 12.05 -17.51 -14.14
C PRO A 58 12.57 -16.12 -14.55
N SER A 59 11.66 -15.16 -14.79
CA SER A 59 11.98 -13.77 -15.10
C SER A 59 12.05 -12.87 -13.87
N ILE A 60 11.72 -13.39 -12.69
CA ILE A 60 11.77 -12.67 -11.42
C ILE A 60 12.67 -13.43 -10.46
N ASN A 61 13.81 -12.84 -10.16
CA ASN A 61 14.73 -13.33 -9.14
C ASN A 61 14.49 -12.59 -7.82
N PHE A 62 14.73 -13.28 -6.71
CA PHE A 62 14.62 -12.69 -5.38
C PHE A 62 15.96 -12.75 -4.68
N ILE A 63 16.46 -11.59 -4.26
CA ILE A 63 17.67 -11.47 -3.44
C ILE A 63 17.28 -10.82 -2.12
N SER A 64 18.03 -11.12 -1.06
CA SER A 64 17.83 -10.52 0.23
C SER A 64 19.09 -9.86 0.75
N ILE A 65 18.95 -8.71 1.42
CA ILE A 65 20.02 -7.99 2.13
C ILE A 65 19.59 -7.74 3.60
N PRO A 66 20.52 -7.49 4.54
CA PRO A 66 20.14 -7.29 5.93
C PRO A 66 19.47 -5.93 6.14
N ASP A 67 18.46 -5.88 7.01
CA ASP A 67 17.72 -4.66 7.38
C ASP A 67 18.35 -3.87 8.54
N GLY A 68 19.40 -4.43 9.16
CA GLY A 68 20.09 -3.83 10.31
C GLY A 68 19.44 -4.13 11.67
N LEU A 69 18.36 -4.91 11.71
CA LEU A 69 17.66 -5.29 12.94
C LEU A 69 17.98 -6.72 13.36
N GLN A 70 18.08 -6.96 14.66
CA GLN A 70 18.28 -8.29 15.23
C GLN A 70 17.00 -9.15 15.09
N PRO A 71 17.09 -10.49 15.20
CA PRO A 71 15.94 -11.37 15.05
C PRO A 71 14.77 -11.07 16.01
N GLY A 72 15.05 -10.53 17.20
CA GLY A 72 14.04 -10.19 18.21
C GLY A 72 13.48 -8.76 18.14
N ASP A 73 14.03 -7.90 17.27
CA ASP A 73 13.59 -6.51 17.18
C ASP A 73 12.21 -6.37 16.53
N ASP A 74 11.39 -5.45 17.06
CA ASP A 74 10.04 -5.18 16.56
C ASP A 74 10.08 -4.40 15.24
N ARG A 75 9.81 -5.13 14.15
CA ARG A 75 9.71 -4.59 12.79
C ARG A 75 8.39 -3.87 12.52
N ASN A 76 7.46 -3.82 13.47
CA ASN A 76 6.25 -3.00 13.37
C ASN A 76 6.48 -1.57 13.90
N HIS A 77 7.59 -1.32 14.60
CA HIS A 77 7.99 0.03 15.00
C HIS A 77 8.65 0.78 13.83
N ILE A 78 7.80 1.34 12.96
CA ILE A 78 8.15 1.97 11.67
C ILE A 78 9.35 2.93 11.77
N ALA A 79 9.43 3.76 12.81
CA ALA A 79 10.54 4.72 12.95
C ALA A 79 11.89 4.02 13.19
N ASN A 80 11.91 2.93 13.96
CA ASN A 80 13.14 2.18 14.25
C ASN A 80 13.56 1.38 13.03
N LEU A 81 12.58 0.74 12.37
CA LEU A 81 12.79 0.05 11.11
C LEU A 81 13.39 1.01 10.07
N SER A 82 12.74 2.13 9.78
CA SER A 82 13.23 3.11 8.82
C SER A 82 14.65 3.59 9.13
N LYS A 83 14.97 3.84 10.41
CA LYS A 83 16.32 4.21 10.83
C LYS A 83 17.35 3.11 10.54
N ALA A 84 17.04 1.86 10.86
CA ALA A 84 17.91 0.71 10.61
C ALA A 84 18.14 0.51 9.10
N LEU A 85 17.08 0.54 8.30
CA LEU A 85 17.16 0.43 6.84
C LEU A 85 18.08 1.51 6.25
N MET A 86 17.90 2.78 6.65
CA MET A 86 18.72 3.91 6.18
C MET A 86 20.19 3.81 6.60
N THR A 87 20.51 3.10 7.69
CA THR A 87 21.87 3.02 8.23
C THR A 87 22.65 1.85 7.63
N VAL A 88 21.97 0.71 7.43
CA VAL A 88 22.64 -0.56 7.11
C VAL A 88 22.48 -0.96 5.63
N MET A 89 21.28 -0.81 5.06
CA MET A 89 21.04 -1.28 3.70
C MET A 89 21.80 -0.53 2.59
N PRO A 90 22.15 0.78 2.69
CA PRO A 90 22.90 1.44 1.63
C PRO A 90 24.21 0.74 1.27
N LEU A 91 24.99 0.33 2.29
CA LEU A 91 26.25 -0.37 2.10
C LEU A 91 26.04 -1.71 1.37
N HIS A 92 25.11 -2.52 1.85
CA HIS A 92 24.84 -3.84 1.27
C HIS A 92 24.21 -3.78 -0.12
N LEU A 93 23.40 -2.75 -0.38
CA LEU A 93 22.87 -2.51 -1.72
C LEU A 93 23.99 -2.12 -2.69
N GLU A 94 24.91 -1.26 -2.26
CA GLU A 94 26.09 -0.85 -3.06
C GLU A 94 26.97 -2.06 -3.37
N GLU A 95 27.31 -2.88 -2.36
CA GLU A 95 28.06 -4.12 -2.52
C GLU A 95 27.38 -5.10 -3.48
N LEU A 96 26.06 -5.30 -3.36
CA LEU A 96 25.28 -6.17 -4.23
C LEU A 96 25.32 -5.69 -5.69
N ILE A 97 25.10 -4.39 -5.93
CA ILE A 97 25.10 -3.83 -7.29
C ILE A 97 26.49 -3.96 -7.90
N ILE A 98 27.54 -3.57 -7.18
CA ILE A 98 28.93 -3.67 -7.64
C ILE A 98 29.25 -5.13 -8.00
N LYS A 99 28.92 -6.07 -7.12
CA LYS A 99 29.09 -7.50 -7.37
C LYS A 99 28.41 -7.94 -8.67
N MET A 100 27.14 -7.57 -8.85
CA MET A 100 26.40 -7.90 -10.07
C MET A 100 27.02 -7.27 -11.33
N MET A 101 27.52 -6.04 -11.24
CA MET A 101 28.16 -5.34 -12.36
C MET A 101 29.52 -5.94 -12.75
N HIS A 102 30.26 -6.55 -11.82
CA HIS A 102 31.55 -7.16 -12.08
C HIS A 102 31.46 -8.64 -12.48
N GLU A 103 30.56 -9.40 -11.85
CA GLU A 103 30.52 -10.86 -11.97
C GLU A 103 29.54 -11.35 -13.06
N GLN A 104 28.52 -10.56 -13.41
CA GLN A 104 27.51 -10.99 -14.39
C GLN A 104 27.98 -10.71 -15.84
N PRO A 105 27.60 -11.55 -16.81
CA PRO A 105 27.72 -11.24 -18.22
C PRO A 105 27.07 -9.90 -18.56
N GLU A 106 27.60 -9.17 -19.55
CA GLU A 106 27.11 -7.82 -19.92
C GLU A 106 25.59 -7.76 -20.15
N HIS A 107 25.02 -8.81 -20.74
CA HIS A 107 23.58 -8.90 -21.04
C HIS A 107 22.69 -9.18 -19.83
N ASP A 108 23.28 -9.57 -18.69
CA ASP A 108 22.61 -9.87 -17.43
C ASP A 108 22.87 -8.79 -16.36
N LYS A 109 23.70 -7.78 -16.65
CA LYS A 109 23.99 -6.69 -15.72
C LYS A 109 22.75 -5.84 -15.46
N PRO A 110 22.53 -5.39 -14.21
CA PRO A 110 21.45 -4.48 -13.91
C PRO A 110 21.58 -3.17 -14.70
N THR A 111 20.47 -2.69 -15.22
CA THR A 111 20.40 -1.49 -16.09
C THR A 111 19.65 -0.33 -15.42
N CYS A 112 18.85 -0.62 -14.39
CA CYS A 112 18.13 0.36 -13.61
C CYS A 112 17.80 -0.14 -12.20
N LEU A 113 17.62 0.81 -11.29
CA LEU A 113 17.05 0.63 -9.96
C LEU A 113 15.71 1.37 -9.87
N ILE A 114 14.67 0.65 -9.51
CA ILE A 114 13.37 1.21 -9.13
C ILE A 114 13.23 1.02 -7.64
N ALA A 115 13.26 2.13 -6.89
CA ALA A 115 13.15 2.07 -5.44
C ALA A 115 11.90 2.79 -4.94
N ASP A 116 11.30 2.24 -3.90
CA ASP A 116 10.24 2.90 -3.14
C ASP A 116 10.68 4.31 -2.71
N GLY A 117 9.78 5.30 -2.83
CA GLY A 117 10.09 6.69 -2.50
C GLY A 117 10.43 6.92 -1.03
N THR A 118 10.02 6.04 -0.12
CA THR A 118 10.46 6.04 1.29
C THR A 118 11.89 5.51 1.46
N MET A 119 12.43 4.86 0.44
CA MET A 119 13.80 4.33 0.35
C MET A 119 14.68 5.24 -0.51
N ALA A 120 14.43 6.56 -0.50
CA ALA A 120 15.12 7.55 -1.34
C ALA A 120 16.65 7.54 -1.19
N TRP A 121 17.19 7.05 -0.06
CA TRP A 121 18.63 6.83 0.13
C TRP A 121 19.24 5.90 -0.95
N ALA A 122 18.45 5.00 -1.53
CA ALA A 122 18.90 4.09 -2.58
C ALA A 122 19.22 4.81 -3.89
N PHE A 123 18.68 6.03 -4.07
CA PHE A 123 18.98 6.83 -5.25
C PHE A 123 20.44 7.29 -5.26
N ASP A 124 21.03 7.55 -4.09
CA ASP A 124 22.45 7.93 -4.02
C ASP A 124 23.35 6.72 -4.32
N VAL A 125 22.97 5.52 -3.89
CA VAL A 125 23.66 4.27 -4.24
C VAL A 125 23.61 4.02 -5.75
N ALA A 126 22.44 4.18 -6.37
CA ALA A 126 22.30 3.98 -7.82
C ALA A 126 23.07 5.03 -8.64
N LYS A 127 23.14 6.29 -8.19
CA LYS A 127 23.96 7.33 -8.84
C LYS A 127 25.44 6.95 -8.84
N LYS A 128 25.97 6.47 -7.71
CA LYS A 128 27.39 6.05 -7.59
C LYS A 128 27.72 4.89 -8.54
N THR A 129 26.76 4.00 -8.78
CA THR A 129 26.93 2.79 -9.59
C THR A 129 26.53 2.98 -11.06
N GLY A 130 26.13 4.19 -11.45
CA GLY A 130 25.75 4.52 -12.83
C GLY A 130 24.40 3.93 -13.28
N LEU A 131 23.60 3.37 -12.36
CA LEU A 131 22.28 2.86 -12.68
C LEU A 131 21.29 4.00 -12.91
N ARG A 132 20.40 3.81 -13.88
CA ARG A 132 19.21 4.66 -14.02
C ARG A 132 18.27 4.43 -12.85
N ILE A 133 17.53 5.47 -12.47
CA ILE A 133 16.75 5.46 -11.24
C ILE A 133 15.33 5.88 -11.54
N ALA A 134 14.37 5.14 -10.98
CA ALA A 134 13.00 5.60 -10.84
C ALA A 134 12.53 5.46 -9.38
N ALA A 135 11.70 6.41 -8.96
CA ALA A 135 10.99 6.33 -7.69
C ALA A 135 9.63 5.65 -7.91
N PHE A 136 9.29 4.70 -7.04
CA PHE A 136 7.95 4.12 -6.96
C PHE A 136 7.24 4.65 -5.72
N TRP A 137 6.03 5.18 -5.88
CA TRP A 137 5.25 5.75 -4.78
C TRP A 137 3.92 5.01 -4.63
N PRO A 138 3.79 4.08 -3.66
CA PRO A 138 2.58 3.28 -3.48
C PRO A 138 1.49 3.97 -2.66
N ALA A 139 1.65 5.24 -2.30
CA ALA A 139 0.64 6.03 -1.59
C ALA A 139 0.01 7.08 -2.52
N SER A 140 -0.94 7.87 -2.02
CA SER A 140 -1.64 8.86 -2.84
C SER A 140 -0.71 9.97 -3.34
N ALA A 141 -1.04 10.53 -4.52
CA ALA A 141 -0.36 11.71 -5.06
C ALA A 141 -0.52 12.94 -4.13
N ALA A 142 -1.63 12.98 -3.39
CA ALA A 142 -1.87 13.96 -2.34
C ALA A 142 -0.79 13.89 -1.27
N THR A 143 -0.51 12.70 -0.75
CA THR A 143 0.52 12.48 0.26
C THR A 143 1.89 12.89 -0.25
N PHE A 144 2.23 12.54 -1.48
CA PHE A 144 3.50 12.98 -2.09
C PHE A 144 3.60 14.52 -2.14
N THR A 145 2.52 15.18 -2.54
CA THR A 145 2.45 16.65 -2.59
C THR A 145 2.52 17.26 -1.20
N SER A 146 1.81 16.70 -0.21
CA SER A 146 1.88 17.16 1.17
C SER A 146 3.27 16.98 1.76
N MET A 147 3.97 15.88 1.47
CA MET A 147 5.35 15.64 1.90
C MET A 147 6.32 16.71 1.37
N ARG A 148 6.19 17.08 0.09
CA ARG A 148 6.96 18.18 -0.52
C ARG A 148 6.71 19.54 0.16
N ASN A 149 5.55 19.70 0.79
CA ASN A 149 5.12 20.95 1.42
C ASN A 149 5.17 20.91 2.94
N ILE A 150 5.73 19.87 3.57
CA ILE A 150 5.84 19.74 5.03
C ILE A 150 6.40 21.02 5.69
N PRO A 151 7.47 21.67 5.20
CA PRO A 151 7.99 22.90 5.82
C PRO A 151 6.93 24.01 5.90
N LYS A 152 6.11 24.15 4.85
CA LYS A 152 5.01 25.11 4.79
C LYS A 152 3.84 24.69 5.68
N LEU A 153 3.49 23.40 5.70
CA LEU A 153 2.43 22.88 6.57
C LEU A 153 2.79 23.01 8.06
N ILE A 154 4.07 22.94 8.43
CA ILE A 154 4.56 23.24 9.78
C ILE A 154 4.50 24.75 10.05
N GLN A 155 4.95 25.59 9.11
CA GLN A 155 4.88 27.05 9.22
C GLN A 155 3.45 27.55 9.41
N ASP A 156 2.49 26.90 8.75
CA ASP A 156 1.07 27.24 8.78
C ASP A 156 0.32 26.57 9.96
N GLY A 157 1.00 25.76 10.80
CA GLY A 157 0.41 25.13 11.99
C GLY A 157 -0.57 23.98 11.71
N ILE A 158 -0.47 23.32 10.56
CA ILE A 158 -1.45 22.33 10.10
C ILE A 158 -1.17 20.90 10.63
N ILE A 159 0.05 20.60 11.11
CA ILE A 159 0.44 19.26 11.59
C ILE A 159 0.73 19.29 13.11
N HIS A 160 -0.04 18.50 13.89
CA HIS A 160 0.10 18.28 15.35
C HIS A 160 0.10 16.77 15.72
N GLN A 161 0.75 16.37 16.83
CA GLN A 161 1.05 14.98 17.24
C GLN A 161 -0.01 14.32 18.17
N HIS A 162 -0.23 12.99 17.99
CA HIS A 162 -0.93 11.97 18.85
C HIS A 162 -2.44 11.73 18.65
N ASP A 163 -3.04 10.53 18.86
CA ASP A 163 -2.79 9.09 18.59
C ASP A 163 -4.14 8.32 18.85
N GLY A 164 -4.39 7.17 18.19
CA GLY A 164 -5.73 6.56 18.06
C GLY A 164 -5.92 5.13 18.59
N SER A 165 -7.17 4.79 19.01
CA SER A 165 -7.91 3.52 18.75
C SER A 165 -9.27 3.44 19.51
N ALA A 166 -10.32 2.80 18.93
CA ALA A 166 -11.57 2.36 19.63
C ALA A 166 -12.37 1.26 18.85
N LYS A 167 -13.36 0.59 19.49
CA LYS A 167 -14.21 -0.56 19.01
C LYS A 167 -15.74 -0.30 19.09
N THR A 168 -16.52 -1.08 18.32
CA THR A 168 -17.95 -1.04 17.85
C THR A 168 -19.03 -1.65 18.81
N PRO A 169 -20.40 -1.45 18.70
CA PRO A 169 -21.29 -1.87 17.55
C PRO A 169 -22.65 -1.15 17.25
N GLY A 170 -23.05 -1.10 15.96
CA GLY A 170 -24.18 -1.87 15.34
C GLY A 170 -25.43 -1.18 14.74
N ALA A 171 -25.65 -1.33 13.41
CA ALA A 171 -26.90 -1.79 12.72
C ALA A 171 -26.74 -1.90 11.16
N GLY A 172 -26.94 -3.11 10.59
CA GLY A 172 -26.85 -3.43 9.14
C GLY A 172 -26.28 -4.86 8.87
N GLN A 173 -26.43 -5.43 7.66
CA GLN A 173 -25.66 -6.65 7.29
C GLN A 173 -24.18 -6.28 7.10
N PHE A 174 -23.24 -7.03 7.68
CA PHE A 174 -21.82 -6.65 7.62
C PHE A 174 -20.83 -7.81 7.56
N LEU A 175 -19.69 -7.56 6.91
CA LEU A 175 -18.48 -8.38 7.02
C LEU A 175 -17.42 -7.55 7.74
N TRP A 176 -16.91 -8.04 8.86
CA TRP A 176 -15.87 -7.38 9.63
C TRP A 176 -14.59 -8.21 9.64
N VAL A 177 -13.54 -7.67 9.03
CA VAL A 177 -12.21 -8.28 9.03
C VAL A 177 -11.41 -7.73 10.21
N VAL A 178 -11.10 -8.59 11.18
CA VAL A 178 -10.30 -8.23 12.36
C VAL A 178 -9.01 -9.05 12.34
N ARG A 179 -7.90 -8.42 11.99
CA ARG A 179 -6.62 -9.13 11.92
C ARG A 179 -5.96 -9.21 13.31
N PRO A 180 -5.41 -10.38 13.71
CA PRO A 180 -4.75 -10.55 15.00
C PRO A 180 -3.49 -9.70 15.19
N ASP A 181 -2.83 -9.31 14.10
CA ASP A 181 -1.56 -8.54 14.08
C ASP A 181 -1.72 -7.04 14.33
N ILE A 182 -2.94 -6.50 14.16
CA ILE A 182 -3.26 -5.08 14.41
C ILE A 182 -3.69 -4.88 15.87
N THR A 183 -4.14 -5.93 16.54
CA THR A 183 -4.50 -5.88 17.97
C THR A 183 -3.28 -6.18 18.82
N ARG A 184 -2.99 -5.37 19.86
CA ARG A 184 -1.92 -5.64 20.87
C ARG A 184 -2.07 -6.97 21.63
N LYS A 185 -3.06 -7.81 21.28
CA LYS A 185 -3.35 -9.12 21.87
C LYS A 185 -3.31 -10.19 20.78
N ALA A 186 -2.62 -11.30 21.05
CA ALA A 186 -2.53 -12.47 20.16
C ALA A 186 -3.86 -13.20 19.94
N ILE A 187 -4.91 -12.85 20.69
CA ILE A 187 -6.26 -13.43 20.61
C ILE A 187 -7.25 -12.27 20.57
N ILE A 188 -8.13 -12.28 19.57
CA ILE A 188 -9.27 -11.34 19.50
C ILE A 188 -10.31 -11.81 20.51
N GLU A 189 -10.31 -11.22 21.70
CA GLU A 189 -11.43 -11.36 22.64
C GLU A 189 -12.62 -10.56 22.08
N LEU A 190 -13.49 -11.24 21.33
CA LEU A 190 -14.80 -10.70 20.99
C LEU A 190 -15.63 -10.61 22.28
N PRO A 191 -16.49 -9.59 22.44
CA PRO A 191 -17.44 -9.53 23.55
C PRO A 191 -18.25 -10.83 23.65
N LYS A 192 -18.39 -11.36 24.86
CA LYS A 192 -19.13 -12.61 25.10
C LYS A 192 -20.56 -12.50 24.54
N GLY A 193 -20.98 -13.51 23.77
CA GLY A 193 -22.29 -13.53 23.11
C GLY A 193 -22.42 -12.60 21.90
N LEU A 194 -21.33 -12.00 21.41
CA LEU A 194 -21.38 -11.20 20.17
C LEU A 194 -21.82 -12.04 18.97
N GLU A 195 -21.33 -13.26 18.84
CA GLU A 195 -21.68 -14.17 17.74
C GLU A 195 -23.19 -14.49 17.75
N ASP A 196 -23.76 -14.84 18.90
CA ASP A 196 -25.20 -15.07 19.07
C ASP A 196 -26.04 -13.83 18.74
N ARG A 197 -25.52 -12.64 19.09
CA ARG A 197 -26.19 -11.34 18.83
C ARG A 197 -26.12 -10.94 17.35
N ILE A 198 -25.05 -11.29 16.66
CA ILE A 198 -24.89 -11.03 15.23
C ILE A 198 -25.82 -11.96 14.45
N GLY A 199 -25.82 -13.25 14.78
CA GLY A 199 -26.61 -14.27 14.08
C GLY A 199 -26.21 -14.36 12.60
N ASP A 200 -27.20 -14.42 11.72
CA ASP A 200 -27.05 -14.47 10.26
C ASP A 200 -26.80 -13.08 9.61
N ARG A 201 -26.76 -12.02 10.42
CA ARG A 201 -26.65 -10.63 9.94
C ARG A 201 -25.21 -10.17 9.77
N GLY A 202 -24.21 -10.95 10.16
CA GLY A 202 -22.84 -10.54 9.95
C GLY A 202 -21.82 -11.63 10.16
N MET A 203 -20.64 -11.40 9.60
CA MET A 203 -19.51 -12.31 9.70
C MET A 203 -18.31 -11.56 10.25
N VAL A 204 -17.63 -12.16 11.23
CA VAL A 204 -16.34 -11.67 11.74
C VAL A 204 -15.28 -12.67 11.34
N VAL A 205 -14.30 -12.23 10.56
CA VAL A 205 -13.24 -13.09 10.02
C VAL A 205 -11.87 -12.47 10.25
N GLN A 206 -10.82 -13.28 10.26
CA GLN A 206 -9.45 -12.79 10.44
C GLN A 206 -8.81 -12.32 9.13
N TRP A 207 -9.35 -12.75 8.00
CA TRP A 207 -8.89 -12.42 6.67
C TRP A 207 -10.04 -12.55 5.67
N SER A 208 -10.02 -11.75 4.61
CA SER A 208 -10.94 -11.85 3.48
C SER A 208 -10.24 -11.52 2.17
N PRO A 209 -10.68 -12.07 1.03
CA PRO A 209 -10.23 -11.61 -0.29
C PRO A 209 -10.85 -10.24 -0.60
N GLN A 210 -10.28 -9.17 -0.01
CA GLN A 210 -10.90 -7.83 0.03
C GLN A 210 -11.30 -7.32 -1.37
N GLN A 211 -10.49 -7.58 -2.39
CA GLN A 211 -10.80 -7.19 -3.77
C GLN A 211 -12.08 -7.86 -4.29
N GLU A 212 -12.24 -9.16 -4.07
CA GLU A 212 -13.44 -9.91 -4.47
C GLU A 212 -14.67 -9.47 -3.67
N VAL A 213 -14.48 -9.23 -2.37
CA VAL A 213 -15.53 -8.70 -1.49
C VAL A 213 -16.01 -7.34 -2.00
N LEU A 214 -15.10 -6.39 -2.24
CA LEU A 214 -15.45 -5.04 -2.70
C LEU A 214 -16.03 -5.04 -4.13
N ALA A 215 -15.70 -6.01 -4.95
CA ALA A 215 -16.29 -6.21 -6.27
C ALA A 215 -17.72 -6.80 -6.22
N HIS A 216 -18.13 -7.37 -5.08
CA HIS A 216 -19.41 -8.03 -4.95
C HIS A 216 -20.57 -7.00 -4.90
N PRO A 217 -21.64 -7.16 -5.70
CA PRO A 217 -22.73 -6.17 -5.79
C PRO A 217 -23.51 -5.97 -4.48
N ALA A 218 -23.43 -6.93 -3.54
CA ALA A 218 -24.04 -6.78 -2.22
C ALA A 218 -23.32 -5.77 -1.30
N VAL A 219 -22.10 -5.34 -1.63
CA VAL A 219 -21.39 -4.35 -0.82
C VAL A 219 -21.91 -2.96 -1.14
N ALA A 220 -22.64 -2.40 -0.17
CA ALA A 220 -23.24 -1.08 -0.30
C ALA A 220 -22.30 0.07 0.12
N CYS A 221 -21.42 -0.17 1.10
CA CYS A 221 -20.43 0.79 1.58
C CYS A 221 -19.22 0.09 2.21
N PHE A 222 -18.09 0.80 2.29
CA PHE A 222 -16.85 0.30 2.89
C PHE A 222 -16.38 1.20 4.04
N MET A 223 -16.45 0.69 5.27
CA MET A 223 -15.82 1.36 6.42
C MET A 223 -14.32 1.06 6.42
N SER A 224 -13.49 2.09 6.33
CA SER A 224 -12.06 1.96 6.07
C SER A 224 -11.23 2.98 6.83
N HIS A 225 -10.03 2.56 7.22
CA HIS A 225 -9.01 3.46 7.74
C HIS A 225 -8.34 4.32 6.66
N CYS A 226 -8.80 4.24 5.41
CA CYS A 226 -8.32 5.07 4.30
C CYS A 226 -6.86 4.82 3.91
N GLY A 227 -6.32 3.63 4.17
CA GLY A 227 -5.05 3.20 3.57
C GLY A 227 -5.17 3.14 2.05
N TRP A 228 -4.14 3.62 1.34
CA TRP A 228 -4.26 3.91 -0.09
C TRP A 228 -4.67 2.72 -0.96
N ASN A 229 -4.13 1.53 -0.71
CA ASN A 229 -4.51 0.32 -1.47
C ASN A 229 -6.00 0.00 -1.29
N SER A 230 -6.52 0.00 -0.06
CA SER A 230 -7.94 -0.21 0.20
C SER A 230 -8.82 0.89 -0.40
N THR A 231 -8.33 2.14 -0.41
CA THR A 231 -9.01 3.25 -1.09
C THR A 231 -9.09 3.01 -2.59
N MET A 232 -8.00 2.59 -3.24
CA MET A 232 -7.99 2.28 -4.67
C MET A 232 -8.89 1.10 -5.03
N GLU A 233 -8.95 0.07 -4.18
CA GLU A 233 -9.87 -1.06 -4.37
C GLU A 233 -11.34 -0.65 -4.26
N GLY A 234 -11.69 0.19 -3.27
CA GLY A 234 -13.07 0.67 -3.13
C GLY A 234 -13.48 1.62 -4.27
N VAL A 235 -12.58 2.54 -4.68
CA VAL A 235 -12.80 3.45 -5.81
C VAL A 235 -12.98 2.67 -7.11
N SER A 236 -12.10 1.70 -7.38
CA SER A 236 -12.16 0.88 -8.61
C SER A 236 -13.41 -0.01 -8.69
N ASN A 237 -14.08 -0.24 -7.56
CA ASN A 237 -15.35 -0.96 -7.50
C ASN A 237 -16.58 -0.06 -7.35
N GLY A 238 -16.39 1.25 -7.22
CA GLY A 238 -17.48 2.22 -7.07
C GLY A 238 -18.23 2.06 -5.75
N VAL A 239 -17.50 1.74 -4.68
CA VAL A 239 -18.02 1.55 -3.33
C VAL A 239 -17.82 2.83 -2.51
N PRO A 240 -18.89 3.46 -2.00
CA PRO A 240 -18.79 4.60 -1.10
C PRO A 240 -18.14 4.25 0.23
N PHE A 241 -17.55 5.25 0.90
CA PHE A 241 -16.72 5.03 2.09
C PHE A 241 -17.31 5.62 3.37
N LEU A 242 -17.08 4.93 4.48
CA LEU A 242 -17.05 5.53 5.82
C LEU A 242 -15.60 5.59 6.29
N CYS A 243 -15.08 6.80 6.44
CA CYS A 243 -13.67 7.04 6.68
C CYS A 243 -13.35 7.18 8.17
N TRP A 244 -12.52 6.28 8.67
CA TRP A 244 -12.02 6.29 10.05
C TRP A 244 -10.49 6.13 10.09
N PRO A 245 -9.72 7.18 9.72
CA PRO A 245 -8.26 7.13 9.68
C PRO A 245 -7.65 6.97 11.08
N TYR A 246 -6.45 6.39 11.12
CA TYR A 246 -5.69 6.18 12.35
C TYR A 246 -4.38 6.98 12.39
N PHE A 247 -3.63 7.03 11.29
CA PHE A 247 -2.31 7.66 11.28
C PHE A 247 -1.83 8.04 9.87
N ALA A 248 -0.77 8.85 9.82
CA ALA A 248 -0.07 9.22 8.59
C ALA A 248 -1.00 9.72 7.47
N ASP A 249 -0.84 9.18 6.26
CA ASP A 249 -1.48 9.61 5.03
C ASP A 249 -2.99 9.33 4.98
N GLN A 250 -3.49 8.51 5.89
CA GLN A 250 -4.89 8.13 5.96
C GLN A 250 -5.83 9.33 6.13
N HIS A 251 -5.40 10.37 6.86
CA HIS A 251 -6.17 11.60 7.04
C HIS A 251 -6.27 12.40 5.73
N LEU A 252 -5.20 12.42 4.93
CA LEU A 252 -5.22 13.05 3.60
C LEU A 252 -6.10 12.26 2.63
N ASN A 253 -6.02 10.93 2.69
CA ASN A 253 -6.86 10.06 1.88
C ASN A 253 -8.35 10.25 2.25
N GLN A 254 -8.69 10.39 3.55
CA GLN A 254 -10.04 10.75 4.00
C GLN A 254 -10.50 12.09 3.39
N THR A 255 -9.66 13.13 3.40
CA THR A 255 -10.01 14.42 2.79
C THR A 255 -10.32 14.28 1.30
N TYR A 256 -9.57 13.46 0.55
CA TYR A 256 -9.88 13.18 -0.84
C TYR A 256 -11.25 12.50 -1.00
N ILE A 257 -11.50 11.46 -0.21
CA ILE A 257 -12.74 10.70 -0.28
C ILE A 257 -13.96 11.57 0.07
N CYS A 258 -13.88 12.32 1.17
CA CYS A 258 -15.03 13.04 1.72
C CYS A 258 -15.23 14.43 1.10
N ASP A 259 -14.15 15.17 0.86
CA ASP A 259 -14.25 16.60 0.54
C ASP A 259 -14.03 16.86 -0.95
N VAL A 260 -13.14 16.08 -1.60
CA VAL A 260 -12.80 16.24 -3.02
C VAL A 260 -13.70 15.40 -3.92
N TRP A 261 -13.65 14.07 -3.78
CA TRP A 261 -14.47 13.13 -4.55
C TRP A 261 -15.91 13.08 -4.07
N LYS A 262 -16.13 13.40 -2.78
CA LYS A 262 -17.43 13.37 -2.13
C LYS A 262 -18.11 12.00 -2.26
N THR A 263 -17.32 10.93 -2.17
CA THR A 263 -17.76 9.53 -2.27
C THR A 263 -17.82 8.84 -0.92
N GLY A 264 -17.79 9.60 0.18
CA GLY A 264 -17.85 9.03 1.52
C GLY A 264 -17.97 10.07 2.62
N LEU A 265 -18.15 9.59 3.84
CA LEU A 265 -18.35 10.40 5.03
C LEU A 265 -17.25 10.17 6.07
N LYS A 266 -16.94 11.22 6.85
CA LYS A 266 -16.00 11.16 7.96
C LYS A 266 -16.69 10.65 9.22
N MET A 267 -16.03 9.76 9.94
CA MET A 267 -16.35 9.42 11.31
C MET A 267 -15.67 10.46 12.23
N ILE A 268 -16.44 11.07 13.13
CA ILE A 268 -15.99 12.21 13.94
C ILE A 268 -16.02 11.80 15.42
N PRO A 269 -14.87 11.65 16.08
CA PRO A 269 -14.83 11.33 17.49
C PRO A 269 -15.55 12.38 18.34
N ASP A 270 -16.23 11.93 19.39
CA ASP A 270 -16.75 12.82 20.42
C ASP A 270 -15.61 13.41 21.28
N GLU A 271 -15.98 14.20 22.29
CA GLU A 271 -15.04 14.83 23.23
C GLU A 271 -14.13 13.84 23.98
N ASN A 272 -14.51 12.56 24.06
CA ASN A 272 -13.72 11.49 24.66
C ASN A 272 -12.89 10.71 23.64
N ASN A 273 -12.77 11.23 22.40
CA ASN A 273 -12.18 10.55 21.25
C ASN A 273 -12.89 9.23 20.88
N MET A 274 -14.20 9.14 21.15
CA MET A 274 -15.01 7.95 20.87
C MET A 274 -15.91 8.12 19.65
N ILE A 275 -15.97 7.09 18.81
CA ILE A 275 -16.99 6.96 17.77
C ILE A 275 -18.16 6.18 18.35
N THR A 276 -19.33 6.82 18.46
CA THR A 276 -20.51 6.19 19.07
C THR A 276 -21.22 5.24 18.10
N LYS A 277 -21.98 4.29 18.63
CA LYS A 277 -22.79 3.38 17.80
C LYS A 277 -23.87 4.14 17.01
N GLU A 278 -24.41 5.20 17.62
CA GLU A 278 -25.39 6.09 17.01
C GLU A 278 -24.76 6.78 15.79
N GLN A 279 -23.54 7.31 15.92
CA GLN A 279 -22.86 7.93 14.79
C GLN A 279 -22.59 6.92 13.67
N ILE A 280 -22.16 5.70 13.98
CA ILE A 280 -21.96 4.66 12.94
C ILE A 280 -23.27 4.39 12.20
N ARG A 281 -24.36 4.14 12.94
CA ARG A 281 -25.68 3.90 12.35
C ARG A 281 -26.10 5.08 11.46
N ASP A 282 -26.08 6.29 12.02
CA ASP A 282 -26.57 7.49 11.33
C ASP A 282 -25.72 7.77 10.09
N LYS A 283 -24.41 7.53 10.14
CA LYS A 283 -23.52 7.67 8.98
C LYS A 283 -23.72 6.58 7.94
N VAL A 284 -24.03 5.35 8.33
CA VAL A 284 -24.43 4.30 7.37
C VAL A 284 -25.74 4.69 6.70
N GLU A 285 -26.75 5.09 7.47
CA GLU A 285 -28.05 5.51 6.93
C GLU A 285 -27.93 6.74 6.02
N GLU A 286 -27.13 7.74 6.40
CA GLU A 286 -26.83 8.93 5.59
C GLU A 286 -26.13 8.54 4.28
N LEU A 287 -25.09 7.70 4.35
CA LEU A 287 -24.33 7.27 3.18
C LEU A 287 -25.18 6.44 2.20
N LEU A 288 -26.02 5.55 2.72
CA LEU A 288 -26.88 4.69 1.91
C LEU A 288 -28.12 5.41 1.39
N GLY A 289 -28.58 6.44 2.10
CA GLY A 289 -29.67 7.33 1.67
C GLY A 289 -29.26 8.36 0.61
N ASP A 290 -27.96 8.68 0.51
CA ASP A 290 -27.43 9.62 -0.49
C ASP A 290 -27.11 8.92 -1.83
N GLY A 291 -28.10 8.92 -2.73
CA GLY A 291 -27.93 8.40 -4.09
C GLY A 291 -26.87 9.14 -4.92
N GLU A 292 -26.57 10.41 -4.62
CA GLU A 292 -25.55 11.19 -5.32
C GLU A 292 -24.13 10.78 -4.91
N MET A 293 -23.91 10.40 -3.66
CA MET A 293 -22.62 9.78 -3.23
C MET A 293 -22.36 8.49 -4.00
N LYS A 294 -23.38 7.63 -4.12
CA LYS A 294 -23.25 6.39 -4.89
C LYS A 294 -22.96 6.67 -6.36
N LYS A 295 -23.65 7.65 -6.97
CA LYS A 295 -23.42 8.07 -8.35
C LYS A 295 -21.98 8.54 -8.58
N ARG A 296 -21.45 9.43 -7.72
CA ARG A 296 -20.05 9.88 -7.80
C ARG A 296 -19.06 8.72 -7.63
N ALA A 297 -19.35 7.75 -6.77
CA ALA A 297 -18.51 6.57 -6.62
C ALA A 297 -18.45 5.73 -7.90
N ILE A 298 -19.59 5.57 -8.61
CA ILE A 298 -19.64 4.89 -9.91
C ILE A 298 -18.92 5.70 -10.99
N GLU A 299 -19.08 7.03 -11.04
CA GLU A 299 -18.34 7.88 -11.97
C GLU A 299 -16.82 7.77 -11.76
N MET A 300 -16.36 7.75 -10.50
CA MET A 300 -14.96 7.54 -10.16
C MET A 300 -14.45 6.16 -10.61
N LYS A 301 -15.25 5.10 -10.48
CA LYS A 301 -14.95 3.78 -11.02
C LYS A 301 -14.75 3.82 -12.54
N GLU A 302 -15.64 4.48 -13.27
CA GLU A 302 -15.54 4.59 -14.72
C GLU A 302 -14.28 5.34 -15.16
N ILE A 303 -13.93 6.41 -14.45
CA ILE A 303 -12.68 7.16 -14.70
C ILE A 303 -11.46 6.26 -14.45
N ALA A 304 -11.45 5.50 -13.35
CA ALA A 304 -10.36 4.59 -13.03
C ALA A 304 -10.18 3.50 -14.11
N ILE A 305 -11.29 2.89 -14.58
CA ILE A 305 -11.28 1.88 -15.65
C ILE A 305 -10.74 2.49 -16.96
N LYS A 306 -11.30 3.63 -17.40
CA LYS A 306 -10.84 4.31 -18.63
C LYS A 306 -9.37 4.72 -18.56
N GLY A 307 -8.85 5.03 -17.38
CA GLY A 307 -7.45 5.38 -17.18
C GLY A 307 -6.48 4.24 -17.47
N VAL A 308 -6.84 3.00 -17.14
CA VAL A 308 -5.98 1.82 -17.27
C VAL A 308 -6.17 1.02 -18.56
N GLU A 309 -7.28 1.25 -19.27
CA GLU A 309 -7.54 0.66 -20.59
C GLU A 309 -6.51 1.10 -21.63
N LYS A 310 -6.38 0.33 -22.72
CA LYS A 310 -5.48 0.66 -23.83
C LYS A 310 -5.87 2.04 -24.41
N GLY A 311 -4.91 2.95 -24.50
CA GLY A 311 -5.14 4.35 -24.90
C GLY A 311 -5.55 5.28 -23.74
N GLY A 312 -5.74 4.74 -22.53
CA GLY A 312 -5.98 5.50 -21.31
C GLY A 312 -4.72 6.16 -20.76
N SER A 313 -4.89 7.17 -19.90
CA SER A 313 -3.77 7.99 -19.42
C SER A 313 -2.73 7.20 -18.60
N SER A 314 -3.17 6.32 -17.69
CA SER A 314 -2.26 5.48 -16.91
C SER A 314 -1.56 4.43 -17.77
N PHE A 315 -2.26 3.87 -18.76
CA PHE A 315 -1.69 2.94 -19.72
C PHE A 315 -0.56 3.60 -20.54
N GLU A 316 -0.82 4.78 -21.11
CA GLU A 316 0.18 5.51 -21.90
C GLU A 316 1.34 6.02 -21.04
N ASN A 317 1.08 6.49 -19.81
CA ASN A 317 2.12 6.88 -18.87
C ASN A 317 3.04 5.71 -18.51
N PHE A 318 2.46 4.52 -18.30
CA PHE A 318 3.25 3.33 -18.02
C PHE A 318 4.12 2.91 -19.21
N ASN A 319 3.58 2.91 -20.43
CA ASN A 319 4.36 2.60 -21.63
C ASN A 319 5.48 3.61 -21.88
N THR A 320 5.20 4.90 -21.63
CA THR A 320 6.19 5.97 -21.69
C THR A 320 7.31 5.75 -20.67
N PHE A 321 6.95 5.43 -19.43
CA PHE A 321 7.91 5.08 -18.38
C PHE A 321 8.78 3.87 -18.77
N VAL A 322 8.15 2.77 -19.21
CA VAL A 322 8.84 1.56 -19.64
C VAL A 322 9.80 1.84 -20.79
N SER A 323 9.41 2.68 -21.74
CA SER A 323 10.25 3.06 -22.87
C SER A 323 11.45 3.88 -22.40
N ALA A 324 11.23 4.89 -21.55
CA ALA A 324 12.29 5.74 -21.01
C ALA A 324 13.31 4.94 -20.16
N ILE A 325 12.82 4.01 -19.33
CA ILE A 325 13.67 3.19 -18.46
C ILE A 325 14.32 2.00 -19.19
N LYS A 326 14.02 1.80 -20.49
CA LYS A 326 14.72 0.83 -21.36
C LYS A 326 15.88 1.45 -22.14
N GLN A 327 15.76 2.68 -22.63
CA GLN A 327 16.72 3.31 -23.54
C GLN A 327 18.17 3.25 -23.03
N GLU A 328 19.11 2.76 -23.84
CA GLU A 328 20.55 2.84 -23.57
C GLU A 328 21.02 4.31 -23.76
N VAL A 329 22.00 4.75 -22.98
CA VAL A 329 22.74 6.01 -23.25
C VAL A 329 23.86 5.70 -24.23
#